data_AF-A0ABD0NQA6-F1
#
_entry.id   AF-A0ABD0NQA6-F1
#
_cell.length_a   1.000
_cell.length_b   1.000
_cell.length_c   1.000
_cell.angle_alpha   90.00
_cell.angle_beta   90.00
_cell.angle_gamma   90.00
#
_symmetry.space_group_name_H-M   'P 1'
#
loop_
_entity.id
_entity.type
_entity.pdbx_description
1 polymer ?
#
loop_
_entity_poly.entity_id
_entity_poly.type
_entity_poly.pdbx_seq_one_letter_code
_entity_poly.pdbx_strand_id
1 'polypeptide(L)' 'ALLPRAETVCERWRLSLMTHYSGQPSSQDYMPLCDAHGNFLPVQCYGNSSFCWCVDHQGVEMLGTRSYDNVKPP' A
#
# COMPACT_ATOMS: atom_id res chain seq x y z
N ALA A 1 23.20 7.39 -20.70
CA ALA A 1 21.76 7.53 -20.40
C ALA A 1 21.53 7.00 -18.99
N LEU A 2 20.87 7.78 -18.13
CA LEU A 2 20.45 7.27 -16.82
C LEU A 2 19.38 6.22 -17.09
N LEU A 3 19.65 4.96 -16.73
CA LEU A 3 18.61 3.93 -16.76
C LEU A 3 17.47 4.41 -15.85
N PRO A 4 16.20 4.39 -16.30
CA PRO A 4 15.09 4.67 -15.40
C PRO A 4 15.18 3.71 -14.21
N ARG A 5 14.94 4.24 -13.01
CA ARG A 5 14.93 3.42 -11.79
C ARG A 5 14.00 2.23 -12.00
N ALA A 6 14.50 1.03 -11.70
CA ALA A 6 13.70 -0.18 -11.78
C ALA A 6 12.47 -0.05 -10.87
N GLU A 7 11.30 -0.39 -11.41
CA GLU A 7 10.04 -0.34 -10.67
C GLU A 7 10.07 -1.34 -9.50
N THR A 8 9.66 -0.88 -8.33
CA THR A 8 9.58 -1.69 -7.11
C THR A 8 8.29 -2.52 -7.06
N VAL A 9 8.24 -3.46 -6.12
CA VAL A 9 7.04 -4.30 -5.91
C VAL A 9 5.83 -3.44 -5.52
N CYS A 10 5.99 -2.44 -4.66
CA CYS A 10 4.88 -1.57 -4.24
C CYS A 10 4.35 -0.73 -5.40
N GLU A 11 5.24 -0.12 -6.19
CA GLU A 11 4.86 0.68 -7.36
C GLU A 11 4.10 -0.16 -8.39
N ARG A 12 4.62 -1.35 -8.72
CA ARG A 12 3.98 -2.27 -9.67
C ARG A 12 2.61 -2.72 -9.19
N TRP A 13 2.45 -2.98 -7.90
CA TRP A 13 1.16 -3.33 -7.32
C TRP A 13 0.19 -2.16 -7.40
N ARG A 14 0.65 -0.94 -7.06
CA ARG A 14 -0.14 0.28 -7.18
C ARG A 14 -0.64 0.52 -8.61
N LEU A 15 0.20 0.33 -9.63
CA LEU A 15 -0.20 0.44 -11.03
C LEU A 15 -1.19 -0.65 -11.46
N SER A 16 -1.01 -1.87 -10.97
CA SER A 16 -1.91 -2.99 -11.26
C SER A 16 -3.31 -2.73 -10.71
N LEU A 17 -3.42 -2.19 -9.49
CA LEU A 17 -4.69 -1.79 -8.89
C LEU A 17 -5.28 -0.55 -9.58
N MET A 18 -4.46 0.43 -9.95
CA MET A 18 -4.93 1.57 -10.75
C MET A 18 -5.61 1.09 -12.05
N THR A 19 -4.99 0.13 -12.74
CA THR A 19 -5.56 -0.47 -13.96
C THR A 19 -6.85 -1.23 -13.67
N HIS A 20 -6.86 -2.03 -12.58
CA HIS A 20 -8.04 -2.77 -12.14
C HIS A 20 -9.24 -1.84 -11.87
N TYR A 21 -9.00 -0.70 -11.23
CA TYR A 21 -10.01 0.33 -10.95
C TYR A 21 -10.27 1.28 -12.13
N SER A 22 -9.83 0.95 -13.34
CA SER A 22 -9.99 1.79 -14.54
C SER A 22 -9.49 3.24 -14.35
N GLY A 23 -8.44 3.42 -13.54
CA GLY A 23 -7.85 4.72 -13.22
C GLY A 23 -8.68 5.58 -12.26
N GLN A 24 -9.73 5.03 -11.65
CA GLN A 24 -10.66 5.75 -10.77
C GLN A 24 -10.93 4.95 -9.48
N PRO A 25 -9.91 4.70 -8.63
CA PRO A 25 -10.14 4.10 -7.31
C PRO A 25 -11.02 5.02 -6.46
N SER A 26 -11.96 4.43 -5.73
CA SER A 26 -12.75 5.16 -4.73
C SER A 26 -11.94 5.40 -3.44
N SER A 27 -12.47 6.23 -2.54
CA SER A 27 -11.86 6.46 -1.22
C SER A 27 -11.97 5.26 -0.26
N GLN A 28 -12.69 4.21 -0.65
CA GLN A 28 -12.84 2.97 0.11
C GLN A 28 -11.97 1.84 -0.46
N ASP A 29 -11.48 1.99 -1.68
CA ASP A 29 -10.61 1.00 -2.30
C ASP A 29 -9.22 1.02 -1.66
N TYR A 30 -8.63 -0.17 -1.53
CA TYR A 30 -7.25 -0.28 -1.07
C TYR A 30 -6.30 0.14 -2.19
N MET A 31 -5.37 1.04 -1.84
CA MET A 31 -4.23 1.38 -2.67
C MET A 31 -2.97 1.28 -1.82
N PRO A 32 -1.97 0.46 -2.21
CA PRO A 32 -0.77 0.26 -1.42
C PRO A 32 -0.03 1.58 -1.24
N LEU A 33 0.32 1.87 0.00
CA LEU A 33 1.07 3.03 0.43
C LEU A 33 2.55 2.73 0.28
N CYS A 34 3.21 3.50 -0.59
CA CYS A 34 4.64 3.38 -0.83
C CYS A 34 5.37 4.61 -0.27
N ASP A 35 6.61 4.44 0.18
CA ASP A 35 7.50 5.54 0.53
C ASP A 35 8.09 6.23 -0.73
N ALA A 36 8.91 7.26 -0.53
CA ALA A 36 9.57 7.98 -1.62
C ALA A 36 10.56 7.12 -2.44
N HIS A 37 10.96 5.96 -1.92
CA HIS A 37 11.83 4.99 -2.57
C HIS A 37 11.05 3.80 -3.17
N GLY A 38 9.70 3.85 -3.18
CA GLY A 38 8.83 2.79 -3.69
C GLY A 38 8.76 1.55 -2.81
N ASN A 39 9.26 1.56 -1.58
CA ASN A 39 9.05 0.45 -0.65
C ASN A 39 7.65 0.56 -0.03
N PHE A 40 7.09 -0.56 0.43
CA PHE A 40 5.86 -0.50 1.24
C PHE A 40 6.11 0.31 2.51
N LEU A 41 5.20 1.21 2.85
CA LEU A 41 5.13 1.70 4.22
C LEU A 41 4.81 0.51 5.15
N PRO A 42 5.43 0.43 6.34
CA PRO A 42 5.19 -0.67 7.28
C PRO A 42 3.72 -0.81 7.68
N VAL A 43 2.96 0.29 7.67
CA VAL A 43 1.51 0.30 7.93
C VAL A 43 0.77 0.61 6.63
N GLN A 44 -0.18 -0.26 6.30
CA GLN A 44 -1.11 -0.14 5.18
C GLN A 44 -2.52 0.09 5.71
N CYS A 45 -3.35 0.84 4.98
CA CYS A 45 -4.72 1.14 5.39
C CYS A 45 -5.67 1.09 4.19
N TYR A 46 -6.93 0.72 4.41
CA TYR A 46 -7.98 0.91 3.40
C TYR A 46 -8.36 2.39 3.33
N GLY A 47 -7.99 3.06 2.24
CA GLY A 47 -8.42 4.42 1.92
C GLY A 47 -8.42 5.38 3.12
N ASN A 48 -9.56 6.03 3.36
CA ASN A 48 -9.74 6.94 4.50
C ASN A 48 -10.32 6.26 5.75
N SER A 49 -10.35 4.93 5.81
CA SER A 49 -10.88 4.19 6.96
C SER A 49 -9.86 4.09 8.09
N SER A 50 -10.34 3.74 9.28
CA SER A 50 -9.51 3.35 10.42
C SER A 50 -8.95 1.93 10.31
N PHE A 51 -9.27 1.20 9.22
CA PHE A 51 -8.81 -0.17 9.05
C PHE A 51 -7.39 -0.19 8.48
N CYS A 52 -6.43 -0.60 9.31
CA CYS A 52 -5.02 -0.66 8.97
C CYS A 52 -4.38 -1.99 9.43
N TRP A 53 -3.27 -2.37 8.83
CA TRP A 53 -2.46 -3.54 9.18
C TRP A 53 -0.98 -3.29 8.91
N CYS A 54 -0.10 -4.08 9.53
CA CYS A 54 1.33 -4.02 9.23
C CYS A 54 1.68 -4.96 8.08
N VAL A 55 2.69 -4.59 7.29
CA VAL A 55 3.25 -5.42 6.22
C VAL A 55 4.77 -5.54 6.34
N ASP A 56 5.32 -6.63 5.79
CA ASP A 56 6.75 -6.78 5.59
C ASP A 56 7.26 -6.01 4.34
N HIS A 57 8.56 -6.13 4.04
CA HIS A 57 9.19 -5.48 2.89
C HIS A 57 8.66 -5.94 1.52
N GLN A 58 7.94 -7.07 1.47
CA GLN A 58 7.30 -7.58 0.26
C GLN A 58 5.82 -7.17 0.17
N GLY A 59 5.30 -6.47 1.19
CA GLY A 59 3.89 -6.07 1.27
C GLY A 59 2.99 -7.18 1.83
N VAL A 60 3.56 -8.22 2.43
CA VAL A 60 2.79 -9.31 3.04
C VAL A 60 2.33 -8.88 4.42
N GLU A 61 1.02 -9.01 4.68
CA GLU A 61 0.44 -8.71 5.97
C GLU A 61 1.06 -9.54 7.11
N MET A 62 1.39 -8.87 8.21
CA MET A 62 1.78 -9.50 9.45
C MET A 62 0.54 -9.92 10.26
N LEU A 63 0.46 -11.20 10.63
CA LEU A 63 -0.67 -11.74 11.38
C LEU A 63 -0.88 -11.01 12.71
N GLY A 64 -2.15 -10.75 13.04
CA GLY A 64 -2.54 -10.11 14.30
C GLY A 64 -2.35 -8.59 14.36
N THR A 65 -2.01 -7.95 13.23
CA THR A 65 -1.76 -6.49 13.19
C THR A 65 -2.94 -5.67 12.66
N ARG A 66 -4.05 -6.31 12.26
CA ARG A 66 -5.27 -5.63 11.83
C ARG A 66 -5.85 -4.83 12.98
N SER A 67 -5.97 -3.51 12.80
CA SER A 67 -6.65 -2.58 13.69
C SER A 67 -7.88 -2.03 12.99
N TYR A 68 -9.00 -1.93 13.72
CA TYR A 68 -10.23 -1.25 13.27
C TYR A 68 -10.40 0.11 13.96
N ASP A 69 -9.54 0.44 14.90
CA ASP A 69 -9.59 1.67 15.69
C ASP A 69 -8.76 2.76 15.02
N ASN A 70 -8.98 4.02 15.40
CA ASN A 70 -8.15 5.15 14.95
C ASN A 70 -6.68 5.08 15.45
N VAL A 71 -6.32 4.00 16.13
CA VAL A 71 -4.96 3.70 16.57
C VAL A 71 -4.26 2.94 15.46
N LYS A 72 -3.31 3.61 14.79
CA LYS A 72 -2.42 2.94 13.84
C LYS A 72 -1.61 1.88 14.57
N PRO A 73 -1.45 0.68 13.99
CA PRO A 73 -0.53 -0.32 14.53
C PRO A 73 0.86 0.30 14.77
N PRO A 74 1.57 -0.11 15.84
CA PRO A 74 2.91 0.37 16.15
C PRO A 74 3.93 0.03 15.05
#